data_AF-A0A831Z506-F1
#
_entry.id   AF-A0A831Z506-F1
#
_cell.length_a   1.000
_cell.length_b   1.000
_cell.length_c   1.000
_cell.angle_alpha   90.00
_cell.angle_beta   90.00
_cell.angle_gamma   90.00
#
_symmetry.space_group_name_H-M   'P 1'
#
loop_
_entity.id
_entity.type
_entity.pdbx_description
1 polymer ?
#
loop_
_entity_poly.entity_id
_entity_poly.type
_entity_poly.pdbx_seq_one_letter_code
_entity_poly.pdbx_strand_id
1 'polypeptide(L)'
;PDDLLTMSATQLDFRKKVEEYLTQKAQSMLDRVFGPGNAIVRVNADLDFSQVKKTIEQYDPDNTVVRSEEINEQVTPSGNQANGNGGGAVAAKSTNTITNYEINRTLQQVVESVGNIQHLSVAVLINNKKEKVENPDGETEIKSVPRDPQELTVVEDIVKRAVGFQEERGDEISVNNVDFSLPTADEELYNLDEENPWSIPNIIEKVLIFLAIIGAMVIMQSLFKQVKERNDALQTQLRVLKGEDELLPALPSGVAGAESPQALESGERPLAATGEEEDTMISAEDFFKDVHRVNEFNEKIRSYIKENPETATNLLKIWLMEDAE
;
A
#
# COMPACT_ATOMS: atom_id res chain seq x y z
N PRO A 1 -1.98 27.62 -22.83
CA PRO A 1 -2.89 26.70 -22.10
C PRO A 1 -2.16 25.52 -21.45
N ASP A 2 -1.22 24.87 -22.14
CA ASP A 2 -0.49 23.70 -21.60
C ASP A 2 0.41 24.00 -20.39
N ASP A 3 0.93 25.22 -20.27
CA ASP A 3 1.80 25.62 -19.15
C ASP A 3 1.05 25.64 -17.80
N LEU A 4 -0.23 26.05 -17.80
CA LEU A 4 -1.05 26.04 -16.58
C LEU A 4 -1.41 24.63 -16.11
N LEU A 5 -1.62 23.69 -17.04
CA LEU A 5 -1.92 22.30 -16.72
C LEU A 5 -0.68 21.57 -16.19
N THR A 6 0.49 21.81 -16.79
CA THR A 6 1.76 21.24 -16.33
C THR A 6 2.20 21.81 -14.98
N MET A 7 2.00 23.11 -14.74
CA MET A 7 2.21 23.73 -13.42
C MET A 7 1.24 23.16 -12.36
N SER A 8 -0.04 23.00 -12.69
CA SER A 8 -1.04 22.43 -11.78
C SER A 8 -0.71 20.97 -11.42
N ALA A 9 -0.29 20.16 -12.39
CA ALA A 9 0.17 18.79 -12.16
C ALA A 9 1.39 18.76 -11.22
N THR A 10 2.37 19.65 -11.45
CA THR A 10 3.57 19.75 -10.60
C THR A 10 3.22 20.17 -9.15
N GLN A 11 2.28 21.10 -8.98
CA GLN A 11 1.80 21.53 -7.66
C GLN A 11 1.10 20.38 -6.91
N LEU A 12 0.27 19.61 -7.61
CA LEU A 12 -0.42 18.44 -7.05
C LEU A 12 0.57 17.35 -6.64
N ASP A 13 1.58 17.07 -7.47
CA ASP A 13 2.64 16.12 -7.15
C ASP A 13 3.49 16.59 -5.96
N PHE A 14 3.78 17.89 -5.88
CA PHE A 14 4.48 18.45 -4.73
C PHE A 14 3.67 18.31 -3.44
N ARG A 15 2.36 18.60 -3.47
CA ARG A 15 1.47 18.37 -2.34
C ARG A 15 1.51 16.92 -1.87
N LYS A 16 1.31 15.97 -2.80
CA LYS A 16 1.36 14.53 -2.48
C LYS A 16 2.69 14.12 -1.84
N LYS A 17 3.81 14.63 -2.35
CA LYS A 17 5.14 14.33 -1.78
C LYS A 17 5.28 14.86 -0.35
N VAL A 18 4.78 16.05 -0.07
CA VAL A 18 4.79 16.63 1.28
C VAL A 18 3.90 15.81 2.23
N GLU A 19 2.68 15.46 1.79
CA GLU A 19 1.75 14.63 2.56
C GLU A 19 2.33 13.24 2.86
N GLU A 20 2.93 12.59 1.86
CA GLU A 20 3.58 11.29 1.98
C GLU A 20 4.77 11.36 2.94
N TYR A 21 5.64 12.37 2.80
CA TYR A 21 6.79 12.57 3.68
C TYR A 21 6.38 12.76 5.14
N LEU A 22 5.38 13.62 5.41
CA LEU A 22 4.87 13.84 6.76
C LEU A 22 4.18 12.60 7.32
N THR A 23 3.42 11.88 6.50
CA THR A 23 2.77 10.62 6.86
C THR A 23 3.80 9.57 7.26
N GLN A 24 4.82 9.34 6.44
CA GLN A 24 5.89 8.37 6.73
C GLN A 24 6.66 8.74 8.00
N LYS A 25 6.96 10.03 8.19
CA LYS A 25 7.65 10.51 9.39
C LYS A 25 6.83 10.26 10.64
N ALA A 26 5.54 10.61 10.65
CA ALA A 26 4.65 10.37 11.78
C ALA A 26 4.44 8.87 12.04
N GLN A 27 4.19 8.09 10.99
CA GLN A 27 4.03 6.63 11.04
C GLN A 27 5.26 5.97 11.67
N SER A 28 6.46 6.30 11.20
CA SER A 28 7.71 5.72 11.72
C SER A 28 7.95 5.99 13.21
N MET A 29 7.44 7.12 13.72
CA MET A 29 7.52 7.45 15.15
C MET A 29 6.53 6.61 15.96
N LEU A 30 5.31 6.41 15.45
CA LEU A 30 4.30 5.57 16.10
C LEU A 30 4.66 4.09 16.04
N ASP A 31 5.21 3.60 14.94
CA ASP A 31 5.66 2.21 14.77
C ASP A 31 6.75 1.84 15.77
N ARG A 32 7.62 2.79 16.16
CA ARG A 32 8.65 2.55 17.19
C ARG A 32 8.09 2.39 18.60
N VAL A 33 6.93 2.99 18.88
CA VAL A 33 6.30 2.95 20.21
C VAL A 33 5.30 1.80 20.31
N PHE A 34 4.49 1.60 19.27
CA PHE A 34 3.38 0.66 19.27
C PHE A 34 3.63 -0.60 18.43
N GLY A 35 4.71 -0.64 17.66
CA GLY A 35 4.98 -1.71 16.69
C GLY A 35 4.31 -1.46 15.34
N PRO A 36 4.84 -2.07 14.26
CA PRO A 36 4.31 -1.90 12.92
C PRO A 36 2.86 -2.40 12.83
N GLY A 37 2.02 -1.66 12.11
CA GLY A 37 0.62 -2.03 11.85
C GLY A 37 -0.37 -1.74 13.00
N ASN A 38 0.09 -1.17 14.12
CA ASN A 38 -0.77 -0.77 15.24
C ASN A 38 -1.20 0.70 15.21
N ALA A 39 -0.77 1.46 14.20
CA ALA A 39 -1.21 2.82 13.96
C ALA A 39 -1.33 3.07 12.46
N ILE A 40 -2.27 3.93 12.07
CA ILE A 40 -2.40 4.43 10.69
C ILE A 40 -2.48 5.95 10.77
N VAL A 41 -1.55 6.61 10.09
CA VAL A 41 -1.54 8.08 9.98
C VAL A 41 -1.94 8.50 8.57
N ARG A 42 -2.74 9.56 8.47
CA ARG A 42 -3.03 10.28 7.23
C ARG A 42 -2.88 11.77 7.46
N VAL A 43 -2.17 12.42 6.56
CA VAL A 43 -1.91 13.86 6.59
C VAL A 43 -2.47 14.49 5.33
N ASN A 44 -3.20 15.59 5.47
CA ASN A 44 -3.52 16.50 4.40
C ASN A 44 -2.79 17.82 4.61
N ALA A 45 -2.19 18.36 3.55
CA ALA A 45 -1.44 19.61 3.60
C ALA A 45 -1.98 20.60 2.56
N ASP A 46 -2.47 21.74 3.05
CA ASP A 46 -2.77 22.87 2.19
C ASP A 46 -1.50 23.72 2.01
N LEU A 47 -1.16 24.01 0.76
CA LEU A 47 0.11 24.62 0.36
C LEU A 47 -0.16 25.88 -0.43
N ASP A 48 0.50 26.96 -0.04
CA ASP A 48 0.49 28.21 -0.79
C ASP A 48 1.53 28.17 -1.91
N PHE A 49 1.06 28.19 -3.15
CA PHE A 49 1.93 28.31 -4.34
C PHE A 49 1.95 29.72 -4.93
N SER A 50 1.39 30.71 -4.22
CA SER A 50 1.43 32.09 -4.67
C SER A 50 2.85 32.66 -4.59
N GLN A 51 3.31 33.23 -5.71
CA GLN A 51 4.61 33.89 -5.76
C GLN A 51 4.42 35.39 -5.55
N VAL A 52 4.75 35.87 -4.35
CA VAL A 52 4.70 37.30 -4.05
C VAL A 52 6.09 37.90 -4.27
N LYS A 53 6.17 38.84 -5.22
CA LYS A 53 7.36 39.67 -5.45
C LYS A 53 7.15 41.03 -4.80
N LYS A 54 7.88 41.29 -3.72
CA LYS A 54 7.88 42.59 -3.03
C LYS A 54 9.08 43.41 -3.48
N THR A 55 8.82 44.64 -3.90
CA THR A 55 9.85 45.63 -4.21
C THR A 55 9.76 46.73 -3.16
N ILE A 56 10.72 46.75 -2.24
CA ILE A 56 10.83 47.77 -1.19
C ILE A 56 11.82 48.81 -1.70
N GLU A 57 11.37 50.04 -1.83
CA GLU A 57 12.22 51.20 -2.14
C GLU A 57 12.30 52.08 -0.90
N GLN A 58 13.49 52.15 -0.31
CA GLN A 58 13.75 52.97 0.87
C GLN A 58 14.69 54.12 0.52
N TYR A 59 14.30 55.32 0.91
CA TYR A 59 15.08 56.54 0.73
C TYR A 59 15.72 56.93 2.07
N ASP A 60 17.01 57.25 2.06
CA ASP A 60 17.71 57.81 3.22
C ASP A 60 17.88 59.33 3.02
N PRO A 61 17.03 60.18 3.65
CA PRO A 61 17.09 61.63 3.52
C PRO A 61 18.26 62.25 4.29
N ASP A 62 18.92 61.53 5.20
CA ASP A 62 19.97 62.08 6.06
C ASP A 62 21.35 61.99 5.38
N ASN A 63 21.55 61.00 4.49
CA ASN A 63 22.72 60.91 3.62
C ASN A 63 22.42 61.43 2.20
N THR A 64 22.25 62.74 2.06
CA THR A 64 22.17 63.37 0.74
C THR A 64 23.55 63.79 0.26
N VAL A 65 23.90 63.37 -0.96
CA VAL A 65 25.13 63.80 -1.63
C VAL A 65 24.79 64.85 -2.67
N VAL A 66 25.53 65.96 -2.67
CA VAL A 66 25.36 67.02 -3.68
C VAL A 66 25.79 66.44 -5.04
N ARG A 67 24.85 66.41 -5.98
CA ARG A 67 25.08 65.95 -7.35
C ARG A 67 25.59 67.07 -8.26
N SER A 68 25.04 68.28 -8.11
CA SER A 68 25.51 69.46 -8.84
C SER A 68 25.19 70.75 -8.10
N GLU A 69 26.06 71.73 -8.24
CA GLU A 69 25.88 73.08 -7.71
C GLU A 69 26.13 74.06 -8.86
N GLU A 70 25.11 74.85 -9.21
CA GLU A 70 25.22 75.92 -10.20
C GLU A 70 25.20 77.26 -9.46
N ILE A 71 26.32 77.98 -9.52
CA ILE A 71 26.48 79.30 -8.91
C ILE A 71 26.45 80.33 -10.03
N ASN A 72 25.40 81.15 -10.06
CA ASN A 72 25.27 82.26 -10.98
C ASN A 72 25.52 83.57 -10.22
N GLU A 73 26.67 84.18 -10.50
CA GLU A 73 27.12 85.39 -9.82
C GLU A 73 27.01 86.58 -10.78
N GLN A 74 26.08 87.48 -10.50
CA GLN A 74 25.86 88.70 -11.28
C GLN A 74 26.42 89.89 -10.50
N VAL A 75 27.53 90.42 -11.00
CA VAL A 75 28.11 91.68 -10.53
C VAL A 75 27.58 92.79 -11.41
N THR A 76 26.67 93.62 -10.90
CA THR A 76 26.27 94.84 -11.58
C THR A 76 27.22 95.97 -11.18
N PRO A 77 28.08 96.45 -12.11
CA PRO A 77 28.87 97.63 -11.83
C PRO A 77 27.91 98.80 -11.63
N SER A 78 27.96 99.40 -10.44
CA SER A 78 27.20 100.61 -10.16
C SER A 78 27.84 101.74 -10.97
N GLY A 79 27.25 102.04 -12.13
CA GLY A 79 27.67 103.13 -13.01
C GLY A 79 27.50 104.47 -12.30
N ASN A 80 28.57 105.26 -12.32
CA ASN A 80 28.72 106.51 -11.59
C ASN A 80 27.53 107.47 -11.70
N GLN A 81 27.14 107.95 -10.52
CA GLN A 81 26.59 109.28 -10.32
C GLN A 81 27.49 110.34 -10.95
N ALA A 82 26.91 111.17 -11.81
CA ALA A 82 27.45 112.46 -12.18
C ALA A 82 27.04 113.50 -11.12
N ASN A 83 27.69 113.53 -9.95
CA ASN A 83 28.11 114.77 -9.28
C ASN A 83 28.93 114.46 -8.02
N GLY A 84 30.02 115.23 -7.85
CA GLY A 84 31.10 114.90 -6.94
C GLY A 84 30.77 114.92 -5.45
N ASN A 85 31.24 113.89 -4.74
CA ASN A 85 32.02 114.00 -3.51
C ASN A 85 32.53 112.58 -3.18
N GLY A 86 33.80 112.45 -2.76
CA GLY A 86 34.48 111.15 -2.60
C GLY A 86 33.75 110.17 -1.69
N GLY A 87 33.29 109.06 -2.26
CA GLY A 87 32.77 107.88 -1.57
C GLY A 87 32.81 106.71 -2.54
N GLY A 88 33.57 105.66 -2.20
CA GLY A 88 33.88 104.55 -3.10
C GLY A 88 32.65 103.88 -3.72
N ALA A 89 32.72 103.59 -5.01
CA ALA A 89 31.69 102.85 -5.72
C ALA A 89 31.58 101.42 -5.16
N VAL A 90 30.49 101.11 -4.47
CA VAL A 90 30.13 99.75 -4.06
C VAL A 90 29.36 99.09 -5.22
N ALA A 91 29.99 98.11 -5.87
CA ALA A 91 29.32 97.26 -6.84
C ALA A 91 28.30 96.35 -6.12
N ALA A 92 27.08 96.26 -6.64
CA ALA A 92 26.08 95.35 -6.12
C ALA A 92 26.39 93.94 -6.64
N LYS A 93 26.59 93.01 -5.72
CA LYS A 93 26.88 91.61 -6.01
C LYS A 93 25.67 90.77 -5.66
N SER A 94 25.05 90.14 -6.65
CA SER A 94 23.96 89.18 -6.44
C SER A 94 24.47 87.78 -6.78
N THR A 95 24.29 86.83 -5.86
CA THR A 95 24.67 85.43 -6.07
C THR A 95 23.41 84.58 -5.96
N ASN A 96 23.16 83.74 -6.96
CA ASN A 96 22.10 82.74 -6.93
C ASN A 96 22.73 81.36 -7.04
N THR A 97 22.44 80.47 -6.09
CA THR A 97 23.01 79.11 -6.02
C THR A 97 21.88 78.10 -6.09
N ILE A 98 21.94 77.20 -7.07
CA ILE A 98 21.03 76.06 -7.20
C ILE A 98 21.83 74.79 -6.92
N THR A 99 21.47 74.07 -5.84
CA THR A 99 22.12 72.82 -5.45
C THR A 99 21.17 71.65 -5.64
N ASN A 100 21.56 70.66 -6.45
CA ASN A 100 20.83 69.42 -6.66
C ASN A 100 21.42 68.32 -5.78
N TYR A 101 20.56 67.59 -5.07
CA TYR A 101 20.94 66.48 -4.21
C TYR A 101 20.53 65.15 -4.84
N GLU A 102 21.37 64.14 -4.71
CA GLU A 102 20.98 62.74 -4.88
C GLU A 102 20.66 62.14 -3.52
N ILE A 103 19.44 61.61 -3.40
CA ILE A 103 19.00 60.86 -2.24
C ILE A 103 19.38 59.40 -2.47
N ASN A 104 20.05 58.80 -1.50
CA ASN A 104 20.36 57.38 -1.56
C ASN A 104 19.05 56.57 -1.56
N ARG A 105 18.90 55.69 -2.55
CA ARG A 105 17.81 54.71 -2.62
C ARG A 105 18.37 53.31 -2.42
N THR A 106 17.73 52.54 -1.55
CA THR A 106 17.96 51.11 -1.40
C THR A 106 16.79 50.38 -2.00
N LEU A 107 17.05 49.59 -3.04
CA LEU A 107 16.07 48.73 -3.69
C LEU A 107 16.25 47.31 -3.15
N GLN A 108 15.27 46.84 -2.37
CA GLN A 108 15.24 45.46 -1.90
C GLN A 108 14.13 44.71 -2.64
N GLN A 109 14.52 43.71 -3.42
CA GLN A 109 13.59 42.80 -4.08
C GLN A 109 13.50 41.51 -3.26
N VAL A 110 12.37 41.28 -2.62
CA VAL A 110 12.09 40.04 -1.88
C VAL A 110 11.17 39.17 -2.72
N VAL A 111 11.62 37.96 -3.02
CA VAL A 111 10.80 36.91 -3.64
C VAL A 111 10.48 35.91 -2.55
N GLU A 112 9.20 35.79 -2.19
CA GLU A 112 8.77 34.84 -1.17
C GLU A 112 8.88 33.40 -1.69
N SER A 113 9.29 32.50 -0.79
CA SER A 113 9.33 31.07 -1.08
C SER A 113 7.92 30.56 -1.33
N VAL A 114 7.76 29.77 -2.39
CA VAL A 114 6.50 29.08 -2.71
C VAL A 114 6.48 27.69 -2.09
N GLY A 115 5.29 27.16 -1.83
CA GLY A 115 5.08 25.85 -1.20
C GLY A 115 5.09 25.88 0.33
N ASN A 116 4.81 27.05 0.93
CA ASN A 116 4.63 27.13 2.38
C ASN A 116 3.35 26.42 2.78
N ILE A 117 3.37 25.72 3.90
CA ILE A 117 2.20 25.05 4.45
C ILE A 117 1.28 26.12 5.08
N GLN A 118 0.04 26.21 4.60
CA GLN A 118 -0.99 27.09 5.16
C GLN A 118 -1.82 26.40 6.24
N HIS A 119 -2.06 25.10 6.10
CA HIS A 119 -2.86 24.33 7.05
C HIS A 119 -2.48 22.85 6.97
N LEU A 120 -2.42 22.19 8.12
CA LEU A 120 -2.30 20.73 8.21
C LEU A 120 -3.52 20.14 8.91
N SER A 121 -4.09 19.10 8.30
CA SER A 121 -5.06 18.23 8.96
C SER A 121 -4.46 16.83 9.10
N VAL A 122 -4.38 16.32 10.32
CA VAL A 122 -3.81 15.00 10.60
C VAL A 122 -4.84 14.10 11.27
N ALA A 123 -5.08 12.94 10.68
CA ALA A 123 -5.90 11.89 11.27
C ALA A 123 -5.02 10.71 11.68
N VAL A 124 -5.18 10.28 12.92
CA VAL A 124 -4.44 9.15 13.50
C VAL A 124 -5.42 8.13 14.02
N LEU A 125 -5.29 6.91 13.52
CA LEU A 125 -6.00 5.74 14.03
C LEU A 125 -5.01 4.88 14.78
N ILE A 126 -5.39 4.42 15.97
CA ILE A 126 -4.56 3.54 16.81
C ILE A 126 -5.34 2.26 17.08
N ASN A 127 -4.63 1.15 17.06
CA ASN A 127 -5.17 -0.15 17.41
C ASN A 127 -5.29 -0.32 18.93
N ASN A 128 -6.27 -1.13 19.34
CA ASN A 128 -6.44 -1.59 20.70
C ASN A 128 -5.19 -2.35 21.21
N LYS A 129 -5.04 -2.37 22.54
CA LYS A 129 -3.99 -3.14 23.19
C LYS A 129 -4.45 -4.60 23.28
N LYS A 130 -3.54 -5.52 22.96
CA LYS A 130 -3.75 -6.96 23.17
C LYS A 130 -3.32 -7.33 24.59
N GLU A 131 -4.27 -7.71 25.43
CA GLU A 131 -4.01 -8.20 26.78
C GLU A 131 -4.24 -9.71 26.85
N LYS A 132 -3.29 -10.41 27.45
CA LYS A 132 -3.42 -11.84 27.74
C LYS A 132 -4.24 -11.98 29.02
N VAL A 133 -5.43 -12.52 28.89
CA VAL A 133 -6.31 -12.84 30.02
C VAL A 133 -6.23 -14.35 30.22
N GLU A 134 -5.77 -14.79 31.39
CA GLU A 134 -5.86 -16.19 31.78
C GLU A 134 -7.29 -16.48 32.21
N ASN A 135 -7.94 -17.38 31.48
CA ASN A 135 -9.22 -17.92 31.89
C ASN A 135 -9.05 -18.84 33.12
N PRO A 136 -10.12 -19.05 33.90
CA PRO A 136 -10.10 -19.96 35.05
C PRO A 136 -9.64 -21.39 34.72
N ASP A 137 -9.75 -21.81 33.45
CA ASP A 137 -9.34 -23.12 32.93
C ASP A 137 -7.86 -23.20 32.51
N GLY A 138 -7.07 -22.12 32.71
CA GLY A 138 -5.64 -22.09 32.38
C GLY A 138 -5.33 -21.81 30.90
N GLU A 139 -6.35 -21.59 30.07
CA GLU A 139 -6.18 -21.14 28.69
C GLU A 139 -5.94 -19.62 28.65
N THR A 140 -4.96 -19.20 27.84
CA THR A 140 -4.63 -17.78 27.64
C THR A 140 -5.40 -17.24 26.44
N GLU A 141 -6.43 -16.44 26.68
CA GLU A 141 -7.12 -15.69 25.63
C GLU A 141 -6.45 -14.33 25.42
N ILE A 142 -6.26 -13.94 24.16
CA ILE A 142 -5.77 -12.60 23.81
C ILE A 142 -6.99 -11.71 23.59
N LYS A 143 -7.32 -10.88 24.57
CA LYS A 143 -8.43 -9.94 24.47
C LYS A 143 -7.97 -8.59 23.95
N SER A 144 -8.75 -8.03 23.04
CA SER A 144 -8.59 -6.66 22.54
C SER A 144 -9.22 -5.69 23.53
N VAL A 145 -8.42 -4.79 24.10
CA VAL A 145 -8.86 -3.80 25.10
C VAL A 145 -8.57 -2.39 24.59
N PRO A 146 -9.55 -1.45 24.69
CA PRO A 146 -9.32 -0.05 24.37
C PRO A 146 -8.14 0.55 25.15
N ARG A 147 -7.37 1.42 24.48
CA ARG A 147 -6.26 2.14 25.11
C ARG A 147 -6.75 3.18 26.11
N ASP A 148 -5.89 3.46 27.08
CA ASP A 148 -6.16 4.50 28.07
C ASP A 148 -6.14 5.90 27.41
N PRO A 149 -7.04 6.82 27.81
CA PRO A 149 -7.06 8.18 27.27
C PRO A 149 -5.74 8.93 27.40
N GLN A 150 -4.93 8.66 28.44
CA GLN A 150 -3.62 9.28 28.62
C GLN A 150 -2.64 8.83 27.54
N GLU A 151 -2.70 7.57 27.10
CA GLU A 151 -1.88 7.08 25.99
C GLU A 151 -2.24 7.79 24.68
N LEU A 152 -3.52 8.12 24.47
CA LEU A 152 -3.98 8.85 23.29
C LEU A 152 -3.42 10.28 23.25
N THR A 153 -3.35 10.94 24.41
CA THR A 153 -2.69 12.26 24.52
C THR A 153 -1.21 12.18 24.19
N VAL A 154 -0.51 11.14 24.64
CA VAL A 154 0.90 10.94 24.30
C VAL A 154 1.08 10.74 22.80
N VAL A 155 0.18 10.02 22.14
CA VAL A 155 0.21 9.84 20.69
C VAL A 155 -0.01 11.16 19.96
N GLU A 156 -1.01 11.93 20.37
CA GLU A 156 -1.25 13.27 19.85
C GLU A 156 0.02 14.14 19.93
N ASP A 157 0.69 14.10 21.08
CA ASP A 157 1.91 14.84 21.36
C ASP A 157 3.12 14.42 20.49
N ILE A 158 3.26 13.11 20.23
CA ILE A 158 4.28 12.57 19.34
C ILE A 158 4.01 13.05 17.91
N VAL A 159 2.75 12.97 17.48
CA VAL A 159 2.34 13.34 16.12
C VAL A 159 2.52 14.85 15.90
N LYS A 160 2.12 15.70 16.86
CA LYS A 160 2.35 17.16 16.85
C LYS A 160 3.81 17.50 16.57
N ARG A 161 4.73 16.85 17.30
CA ARG A 161 6.17 17.08 17.15
C ARG A 161 6.72 16.51 15.85
N ALA A 162 6.18 15.40 15.36
CA ALA A 162 6.63 14.78 14.12
C ALA A 162 6.28 15.63 12.89
N VAL A 163 5.04 16.14 12.82
CA VAL A 163 4.55 16.92 11.67
C VAL A 163 4.89 18.41 11.73
N GLY A 164 5.30 18.91 12.90
CA GLY A 164 5.59 20.33 13.10
C GLY A 164 4.31 21.18 13.24
N PHE A 165 3.37 20.67 14.03
CA PHE A 165 2.09 21.30 14.33
C PHE A 165 2.27 22.75 14.81
N GLN A 166 1.45 23.65 14.28
CA GLN A 166 1.38 25.05 14.71
C GLN A 166 -0.07 25.47 14.88
N GLU A 167 -0.42 25.91 16.09
CA GLU A 167 -1.75 26.43 16.40
C GLU A 167 -2.03 27.75 15.67
N GLU A 168 -1.03 28.61 15.52
CA GLU A 168 -1.13 29.88 14.78
C GLU A 168 -1.43 29.69 13.29
N ARG A 169 -1.00 28.54 12.73
CA ARG A 169 -1.30 28.14 11.35
C ARG A 169 -2.73 27.57 11.21
N GLY A 170 -3.37 27.28 12.35
CA GLY A 170 -4.70 26.69 12.39
C GLY A 170 -4.70 25.19 12.10
N ASP A 171 -3.59 24.48 12.33
CA ASP A 171 -3.52 23.04 12.14
C ASP A 171 -4.50 22.28 13.06
N GLU A 172 -4.96 21.11 12.61
CA GLU A 172 -5.85 20.23 13.37
C GLU A 172 -5.33 18.79 13.41
N ILE A 173 -5.49 18.14 14.57
CA ILE A 173 -5.11 16.73 14.77
C ILE A 173 -6.26 16.00 15.45
N SER A 174 -6.67 14.86 14.88
CA SER A 174 -7.66 13.96 15.46
C SER A 174 -7.06 12.58 15.69
N VAL A 175 -7.14 12.10 16.94
CA VAL A 175 -6.66 10.78 17.34
C VAL A 175 -7.84 9.93 17.78
N ASN A 176 -8.03 8.78 17.13
CA ASN A 176 -9.11 7.84 17.44
C ASN A 176 -8.55 6.45 17.69
N ASN A 177 -9.07 5.76 18.70
CA ASN A 177 -8.75 4.37 18.99
C ASN A 177 -9.83 3.47 18.39
N VAL A 178 -9.45 2.55 17.51
CA VAL A 178 -10.36 1.60 16.87
C VAL A 178 -9.72 0.22 16.84
N ASP A 179 -10.54 -0.83 16.84
CA ASP A 179 -10.02 -2.20 16.76
C ASP A 179 -9.66 -2.57 15.32
N PHE A 180 -8.39 -2.91 15.08
CA PHE A 180 -7.93 -3.32 13.76
C PHE A 180 -8.01 -4.84 13.58
N SER A 181 -8.49 -5.60 14.59
CA SER A 181 -8.70 -7.03 14.42
C SER A 181 -9.76 -7.25 13.33
N LEU A 182 -9.31 -7.77 12.19
CA LEU A 182 -10.22 -8.38 11.24
C LEU A 182 -10.90 -9.55 11.97
N PRO A 183 -12.22 -9.73 11.86
CA PRO A 183 -12.82 -10.97 12.28
C PRO A 183 -12.09 -12.08 11.54
N THR A 184 -11.45 -12.98 12.29
CA THR A 184 -10.76 -14.18 11.81
C THR A 184 -11.78 -14.96 10.96
N ALA A 185 -11.78 -14.74 9.64
CA ALA A 185 -12.69 -15.39 8.70
C ALA A 185 -12.37 -16.88 8.52
N ASP A 186 -11.44 -17.39 9.33
CA ASP A 186 -10.84 -18.70 9.32
C ASP A 186 -11.07 -19.49 10.63
N GLU A 187 -11.86 -18.98 11.58
CA GLU A 187 -12.34 -19.83 12.69
C GLU A 187 -13.83 -20.22 12.55
N GLU A 188 -14.67 -19.43 11.88
CA GLU A 188 -16.07 -19.83 11.62
C GLU A 188 -16.26 -20.64 10.33
N LEU A 189 -15.39 -20.48 9.32
CA LEU A 189 -15.55 -21.18 8.04
C LEU A 189 -15.11 -22.66 8.08
N TYR A 190 -14.25 -23.02 9.05
CA TYR A 190 -13.88 -24.41 9.33
C TYR A 190 -14.72 -25.05 10.44
N ASN A 191 -15.62 -24.28 11.07
CA ASN A 191 -16.66 -24.80 11.95
C ASN A 191 -17.93 -25.21 11.18
N LEU A 192 -17.80 -25.50 9.88
CA LEU A 192 -18.78 -26.31 9.17
C LEU A 192 -18.60 -27.76 9.65
N ASP A 193 -19.26 -28.09 10.76
CA ASP A 193 -19.56 -29.45 11.18
C ASP A 193 -18.45 -30.46 10.82
N GLU A 194 -17.29 -30.36 11.47
CA GLU A 194 -16.46 -31.56 11.68
C GLU A 194 -17.19 -32.50 12.65
N GLU A 195 -18.37 -32.95 12.25
CA GLU A 195 -18.96 -34.21 12.69
C GLU A 195 -18.08 -35.30 12.10
N ASN A 196 -16.85 -35.42 12.63
CA ASN A 196 -15.93 -36.48 12.29
C ASN A 196 -16.66 -37.80 12.61
N PRO A 197 -17.07 -38.60 11.61
CA PRO A 197 -17.84 -39.82 11.85
C PRO A 197 -17.00 -40.91 12.53
N TRP A 198 -15.71 -40.62 12.76
CA TRP A 198 -14.73 -41.41 13.50
C TRP A 198 -14.37 -40.84 14.88
N SER A 199 -14.93 -39.69 15.31
CA SER A 199 -14.78 -39.24 16.69
C SER A 199 -15.56 -40.16 17.62
N ILE A 200 -14.87 -40.66 18.64
CA ILE A 200 -15.28 -41.83 19.41
C ILE A 200 -15.97 -41.38 20.71
N PRO A 201 -17.32 -41.38 20.74
CA PRO A 201 -17.99 -41.70 22.00
C PRO A 201 -18.96 -42.91 21.91
N ASN A 202 -19.38 -43.36 20.71
CA ASN A 202 -20.45 -44.36 20.56
C ASN A 202 -20.02 -45.70 19.90
N ILE A 203 -18.88 -46.28 20.31
CA ILE A 203 -18.44 -47.63 19.85
C ILE A 203 -19.48 -48.71 20.20
N ILE A 204 -20.11 -48.63 21.37
CA ILE A 204 -21.00 -49.69 21.88
C ILE A 204 -22.26 -49.84 21.00
N GLU A 205 -22.84 -48.74 20.54
CA GLU A 205 -24.03 -48.76 19.68
C GLU A 205 -23.71 -49.34 18.29
N LYS A 206 -22.55 -48.97 17.71
CA LYS A 206 -22.12 -49.51 16.41
C LYS A 206 -21.73 -50.99 16.49
N VAL A 207 -21.13 -51.44 17.60
CA VAL A 207 -20.86 -52.87 17.84
C VAL A 207 -22.17 -53.66 17.95
N LEU A 208 -23.20 -53.12 18.60
CA LEU A 208 -24.52 -53.78 18.68
C LEU A 208 -25.20 -53.88 17.30
N ILE A 209 -25.16 -52.82 16.49
CA ILE A 209 -25.70 -52.85 15.13
C ILE A 209 -24.93 -53.86 14.27
N PHE A 210 -23.60 -53.90 14.38
CA PHE A 210 -22.77 -54.87 13.65
C PHE A 210 -23.07 -56.32 14.06
N LEU A 211 -23.24 -56.59 15.36
CA LEU A 211 -23.68 -57.91 15.86
C LEU A 211 -25.08 -58.28 15.38
N ALA A 212 -25.99 -57.32 15.30
CA ALA A 212 -27.34 -57.52 14.79
C ALA A 212 -27.33 -57.89 13.29
N ILE A 213 -26.49 -57.24 12.49
CA ILE A 213 -26.31 -57.57 11.07
C ILE A 213 -25.75 -58.99 10.89
N ILE A 214 -24.75 -59.37 11.68
CA ILE A 214 -24.19 -60.73 11.65
C ILE A 214 -25.25 -61.77 12.07
N GLY A 215 -26.01 -61.49 13.13
CA GLY A 215 -27.10 -62.35 13.56
C GLY A 215 -28.18 -62.53 12.49
N ALA A 216 -28.60 -61.45 11.84
CA ALA A 216 -29.55 -61.50 10.73
C ALA A 216 -29.01 -62.31 9.54
N MET A 217 -27.72 -62.20 9.23
CA MET A 217 -27.08 -62.97 8.17
C MET A 217 -27.09 -64.48 8.45
N VAL A 218 -26.84 -64.89 9.70
CA VAL A 218 -26.90 -66.32 10.10
C VAL A 218 -28.33 -66.87 10.02
N ILE A 219 -29.32 -66.09 10.45
CA ILE A 219 -30.74 -66.47 10.35
C ILE A 219 -31.15 -66.59 8.88
N MET A 220 -30.73 -65.63 8.03
CA MET A 220 -31.01 -65.66 6.60
C MET A 220 -30.36 -66.89 5.93
N GLN A 221 -29.12 -67.23 6.28
CA GLN A 221 -28.49 -68.48 5.81
C GLN A 221 -29.24 -69.74 6.26
N SER A 222 -29.80 -69.75 7.47
CA SER A 222 -30.61 -70.86 7.98
C SER A 222 -31.91 -71.02 7.19
N LEU A 223 -32.60 -69.93 6.89
CA LEU A 223 -33.81 -69.94 6.07
C LEU A 223 -33.51 -70.35 4.61
N PHE A 224 -32.39 -69.91 4.05
CA PHE A 224 -31.96 -70.36 2.72
C PHE A 224 -31.68 -71.85 2.67
N LYS A 225 -31.13 -72.46 3.73
CA LYS A 225 -30.99 -73.93 3.80
C LYS A 225 -32.35 -74.63 3.80
N GLN A 226 -33.32 -74.16 4.59
CA GLN A 226 -34.67 -74.75 4.61
C GLN A 226 -35.43 -74.55 3.29
N VAL A 227 -35.28 -73.40 2.64
CA VAL A 227 -35.87 -73.14 1.32
C VAL A 227 -35.18 -73.98 0.25
N LYS A 228 -33.85 -74.18 0.32
CA LYS A 228 -33.12 -75.05 -0.60
C LYS A 228 -33.54 -76.51 -0.46
N GLU A 229 -33.69 -77.04 0.76
CA GLU A 229 -34.19 -78.40 0.98
C GLU A 229 -35.62 -78.58 0.46
N ARG A 230 -36.49 -77.59 0.64
CA ARG A 230 -37.85 -77.60 0.06
C ARG A 230 -37.85 -77.47 -1.46
N ASN A 231 -36.95 -76.66 -2.02
CA ASN A 231 -36.83 -76.46 -3.46
C ASN A 231 -36.18 -77.68 -4.15
N ASP A 232 -35.21 -78.35 -3.54
CA ASP A 232 -34.63 -79.61 -4.01
C ASP A 232 -35.68 -80.75 -3.93
N ALA A 233 -36.53 -80.77 -2.89
CA ALA A 233 -37.65 -81.71 -2.82
C ALA A 233 -38.70 -81.44 -3.91
N LEU A 234 -39.00 -80.17 -4.22
CA LEU A 234 -39.89 -79.78 -5.32
C LEU A 234 -39.26 -80.04 -6.70
N GLN A 235 -37.95 -79.86 -6.87
CA GLN A 235 -37.23 -80.23 -8.09
C GLN A 235 -37.15 -81.75 -8.27
N THR A 236 -37.06 -82.52 -7.19
CA THR A 236 -37.11 -83.99 -7.25
C THR A 236 -38.51 -84.47 -7.64
N GLN A 237 -39.57 -83.82 -7.17
CA GLN A 237 -40.95 -84.09 -7.62
C GLN A 237 -41.21 -83.64 -9.07
N LEU A 238 -40.63 -82.51 -9.50
CA LEU A 238 -40.66 -82.05 -10.91
C LEU A 238 -39.81 -82.93 -11.84
N ARG A 239 -38.72 -83.52 -11.35
CA ARG A 239 -37.85 -84.46 -12.08
C ARG A 239 -38.47 -85.84 -12.20
N VAL A 240 -39.26 -86.27 -11.22
CA VAL A 240 -40.06 -87.52 -11.27
C VAL A 240 -41.32 -87.34 -12.12
N LEU A 241 -41.89 -86.12 -12.22
CA LEU A 241 -42.98 -85.79 -13.16
C LEU A 241 -42.50 -85.56 -14.60
N LYS A 242 -41.27 -85.09 -14.79
CA LYS A 242 -40.63 -84.92 -16.10
C LYS A 242 -39.82 -86.17 -16.47
N GLY A 243 -40.47 -87.32 -16.37
CA GLY A 243 -39.89 -88.64 -16.58
C GLY A 243 -39.05 -88.70 -17.86
N GLU A 244 -37.76 -88.93 -17.68
CA GLU A 244 -36.86 -89.34 -18.73
C GLU A 244 -35.85 -90.31 -18.10
N ASP A 245 -36.25 -91.59 -18.18
CA ASP A 245 -35.38 -92.73 -17.96
C ASP A 245 -34.51 -92.95 -19.22
N GLU A 246 -33.20 -93.04 -18.96
CA GLU A 246 -32.29 -94.04 -19.51
C GLU A 246 -31.85 -94.04 -21.00
N LEU A 247 -30.51 -93.90 -21.16
CA LEU A 247 -29.58 -94.74 -21.94
C LEU A 247 -28.84 -94.15 -23.18
N LEU A 248 -27.54 -93.87 -22.91
CA LEU A 248 -26.31 -94.26 -23.65
C LEU A 248 -25.93 -93.54 -24.98
N PRO A 249 -24.64 -93.60 -25.43
CA PRO A 249 -23.35 -93.48 -24.72
C PRO A 249 -22.34 -92.57 -25.47
N ALA A 250 -21.10 -92.51 -24.96
CA ALA A 250 -19.82 -92.33 -25.68
C ALA A 250 -19.00 -91.02 -25.52
N LEU A 251 -17.93 -91.16 -24.70
CA LEU A 251 -16.51 -90.91 -25.00
C LEU A 251 -15.96 -89.46 -25.11
N PRO A 252 -14.64 -89.26 -24.88
CA PRO A 252 -14.13 -88.29 -23.92
C PRO A 252 -13.35 -87.13 -24.55
N SER A 253 -13.15 -86.07 -23.76
CA SER A 253 -12.04 -85.10 -23.86
C SER A 253 -12.13 -84.23 -22.59
N GLY A 254 -11.14 -84.08 -21.72
CA GLY A 254 -9.71 -83.99 -21.95
C GLY A 254 -9.27 -82.54 -21.75
N VAL A 255 -8.32 -82.32 -20.84
CA VAL A 255 -7.50 -81.10 -20.60
C VAL A 255 -8.20 -80.02 -19.75
N ALA A 256 -7.97 -79.96 -18.43
CA ALA A 256 -6.80 -79.40 -17.67
C ALA A 256 -7.35 -78.21 -16.84
N GLY A 257 -7.23 -78.12 -15.50
CA GLY A 257 -6.01 -78.17 -14.69
C GLY A 257 -5.23 -76.87 -14.92
N ALA A 258 -4.82 -76.05 -13.95
CA ALA A 258 -4.83 -76.06 -12.50
C ALA A 258 -4.60 -74.58 -12.07
N GLU A 259 -5.08 -74.14 -10.91
CA GLU A 259 -4.27 -73.83 -9.72
C GLU A 259 -3.13 -72.79 -9.90
N SER A 260 -3.16 -71.81 -8.98
CA SER A 260 -2.11 -70.90 -8.46
C SER A 260 -0.77 -71.62 -8.13
N PRO A 261 0.30 -71.01 -7.52
CA PRO A 261 0.60 -69.63 -7.10
C PRO A 261 2.12 -69.22 -7.25
N GLN A 262 2.56 -68.16 -6.54
CA GLN A 262 3.95 -67.81 -6.10
C GLN A 262 4.92 -67.25 -7.17
N ALA A 263 6.01 -66.52 -6.90
CA ALA A 263 6.57 -65.67 -5.82
C ALA A 263 7.98 -65.21 -6.33
N LEU A 264 8.65 -64.28 -5.62
CA LEU A 264 10.10 -63.92 -5.68
C LEU A 264 10.56 -63.09 -6.90
N GLU A 265 11.54 -62.17 -6.87
CA GLU A 265 12.37 -61.50 -5.84
C GLU A 265 13.31 -60.51 -6.58
N SER A 266 13.71 -59.42 -5.91
CA SER A 266 15.02 -58.70 -6.03
C SER A 266 15.47 -57.94 -7.29
N GLY A 267 16.16 -56.81 -7.04
CA GLY A 267 17.10 -56.15 -7.97
C GLY A 267 16.90 -54.64 -8.09
N GLU A 268 17.27 -53.84 -7.08
CA GLU A 268 18.46 -52.94 -7.09
C GLU A 268 18.27 -51.56 -7.79
N ARG A 269 18.55 -50.49 -7.01
CA ARG A 269 18.73 -49.07 -7.39
C ARG A 269 20.19 -48.86 -7.90
N PRO A 270 20.66 -47.71 -8.48
CA PRO A 270 20.17 -46.33 -8.30
C PRO A 270 20.34 -45.33 -9.49
N LEU A 271 19.99 -44.06 -9.22
CA LEU A 271 20.71 -42.80 -9.57
C LEU A 271 20.01 -41.75 -10.49
N ALA A 272 20.09 -40.50 -10.01
CA ALA A 272 19.83 -39.17 -10.63
C ALA A 272 18.36 -38.71 -10.76
N ALA A 273 17.85 -37.76 -9.95
CA ALA A 273 18.11 -36.29 -9.95
C ALA A 273 17.68 -35.66 -11.29
N THR A 274 16.76 -34.70 -11.40
CA THR A 274 16.28 -33.61 -10.52
C THR A 274 15.02 -33.01 -11.16
N GLY A 275 14.00 -32.72 -10.36
CA GLY A 275 12.82 -31.93 -10.73
C GLY A 275 12.16 -31.41 -9.46
N GLU A 276 11.53 -30.24 -9.58
CA GLU A 276 10.80 -29.46 -8.55
C GLU A 276 11.74 -28.56 -7.71
N GLU A 277 11.99 -27.34 -8.18
CA GLU A 277 11.17 -26.13 -7.96
C GLU A 277 11.18 -25.69 -6.49
N GLU A 278 11.99 -24.66 -6.27
CA GLU A 278 12.13 -23.86 -5.05
C GLU A 278 10.80 -23.18 -4.73
N ASP A 279 10.35 -23.29 -3.49
CA ASP A 279 9.56 -22.24 -2.85
C ASP A 279 10.29 -21.81 -1.58
N THR A 280 11.28 -20.93 -1.74
CA THR A 280 11.92 -20.20 -0.65
C THR A 280 11.57 -18.73 -0.80
N MET A 281 10.65 -18.29 0.05
CA MET A 281 10.48 -16.97 0.63
C MET A 281 11.45 -15.89 0.08
N ILE A 282 10.90 -15.00 -0.73
CA ILE A 282 11.56 -13.79 -1.24
C ILE A 282 11.97 -12.92 -0.04
N SER A 283 13.28 -12.74 0.15
CA SER A 283 13.84 -11.80 1.13
C SER A 283 13.57 -10.36 0.70
N ALA A 284 13.30 -9.49 1.68
CA ALA A 284 13.04 -8.06 1.50
C ALA A 284 14.18 -7.30 0.76
N GLU A 285 15.37 -7.90 0.63
CA GLU A 285 16.50 -7.31 -0.10
C GLU A 285 16.36 -7.38 -1.63
N ASP A 286 15.58 -8.32 -2.18
CA ASP A 286 15.28 -8.35 -3.62
C ASP A 286 14.13 -7.39 -4.00
N PHE A 287 13.25 -7.04 -3.07
CA PHE A 287 12.13 -6.13 -3.29
C PHE A 287 12.59 -4.68 -3.57
N PHE A 288 13.66 -4.21 -2.92
CA PHE A 288 14.20 -2.86 -3.13
C PHE A 288 15.01 -2.70 -4.43
N LYS A 289 15.19 -3.77 -5.21
CA LYS A 289 15.93 -3.74 -6.47
C LYS A 289 15.08 -3.28 -7.67
N ASP A 290 13.75 -3.26 -7.55
CA ASP A 290 12.84 -3.00 -8.67
C ASP A 290 12.58 -1.50 -8.95
N VAL A 291 12.87 -0.59 -8.02
CA VAL A 291 12.73 0.87 -8.26
C VAL A 291 13.76 1.38 -9.27
N HIS A 292 14.91 0.70 -9.42
CA HIS A 292 15.92 1.06 -10.42
C HIS A 292 15.62 0.49 -11.82
N ARG A 293 14.82 -0.58 -11.95
CA ARG A 293 14.42 -1.14 -13.26
C ARG A 293 13.54 -0.19 -14.06
N VAL A 294 12.66 0.58 -13.41
CA VAL A 294 11.75 1.49 -14.12
C VAL A 294 12.52 2.59 -14.84
N ASN A 295 13.63 3.08 -14.27
CA ASN A 295 14.47 4.08 -14.91
C ASN A 295 15.35 3.48 -16.03
N GLU A 296 15.93 2.30 -15.84
CA GLU A 296 16.68 1.61 -16.92
C GLU A 296 15.78 1.20 -18.08
N PHE A 297 14.54 0.81 -17.80
CA PHE A 297 13.55 0.44 -18.82
C PHE A 297 13.15 1.65 -19.68
N ASN A 298 12.92 2.81 -19.06
CA ASN A 298 12.64 4.06 -19.77
C ASN A 298 13.81 4.52 -20.64
N GLU A 299 15.06 4.35 -20.19
CA GLU A 299 16.23 4.64 -21.03
C GLU A 299 16.39 3.63 -22.17
N LYS A 300 16.17 2.34 -21.93
CA LYS A 300 16.20 1.31 -22.98
C LYS A 300 15.14 1.54 -24.04
N ILE A 301 13.91 1.91 -23.67
CA ILE A 301 12.85 2.28 -24.62
C ILE A 301 13.29 3.47 -25.48
N ARG A 302 13.85 4.52 -24.86
CA ARG A 302 14.34 5.70 -25.60
C ARG A 302 15.48 5.35 -26.54
N SER A 303 16.41 4.48 -26.14
CA SER A 303 17.49 4.00 -27.00
C SER A 303 16.97 3.16 -28.17
N TYR A 304 16.01 2.27 -27.92
CA TYR A 304 15.44 1.39 -28.93
C TYR A 304 14.60 2.15 -29.97
N ILE A 305 13.84 3.17 -29.54
CA ILE A 305 13.09 4.06 -30.44
C ILE A 305 14.05 4.88 -31.33
N LYS A 306 15.20 5.29 -30.79
CA LYS A 306 16.22 6.04 -31.55
C LYS A 306 16.93 5.16 -32.58
N GLU A 307 17.11 3.89 -32.27
CA GLU A 307 17.84 2.94 -33.11
C GLU A 307 16.94 2.29 -34.19
N ASN A 308 15.65 2.10 -33.91
CA ASN A 308 14.69 1.47 -34.81
C ASN A 308 13.39 2.28 -34.96
N PRO A 309 13.44 3.47 -35.60
CA PRO A 309 12.28 4.36 -35.71
C PRO A 309 11.11 3.71 -36.48
N GLU A 310 11.39 2.90 -37.50
CA GLU A 310 10.33 2.28 -38.32
C GLU A 310 9.49 1.26 -37.53
N THR A 311 10.11 0.51 -36.62
CA THR A 311 9.41 -0.51 -35.81
C THR A 311 8.51 0.16 -34.77
N ALA A 312 8.98 1.26 -34.16
CA ALA A 312 8.20 2.07 -33.24
C ALA A 312 6.98 2.70 -33.93
N THR A 313 7.12 3.18 -35.17
CA THR A 313 5.99 3.74 -35.93
C THR A 313 4.95 2.70 -36.33
N ASN A 314 5.36 1.46 -36.64
CA ASN A 314 4.41 0.39 -36.95
C ASN A 314 3.62 -0.06 -35.72
N LEU A 315 4.24 -0.12 -34.54
CA LEU A 315 3.52 -0.40 -33.29
C LEU A 315 2.54 0.72 -32.94
N LEU A 316 2.94 1.97 -33.12
CA LEU A 316 2.05 3.12 -32.89
C LEU A 316 0.89 3.13 -33.89
N LYS A 317 1.13 2.72 -35.14
CA LYS A 317 0.08 2.56 -36.15
C LYS A 317 -0.88 1.41 -35.83
N ILE A 318 -0.39 0.28 -35.32
CA ILE A 318 -1.24 -0.84 -34.88
C ILE A 318 -2.11 -0.40 -33.70
N TRP A 319 -1.51 0.28 -32.71
CA TRP A 319 -2.23 0.75 -31.54
C TRP A 319 -3.28 1.82 -31.87
N LEU A 320 -2.97 2.73 -32.80
CA LEU A 320 -3.91 3.74 -33.29
C LEU A 320 -5.01 3.15 -34.19
N MET A 321 -4.78 1.98 -34.79
CA MET A 321 -5.80 1.26 -35.57
C MET A 321 -6.69 0.39 -34.69
N GLU A 322 -6.20 -0.09 -33.54
CA GLU A 322 -6.97 -0.89 -32.58
C GLU A 322 -7.97 -0.05 -31.76
N ASP A 323 -7.67 1.25 -31.52
CA ASP A 323 -8.63 2.20 -30.94
C ASP A 323 -9.69 2.72 -31.96
N ALA A 324 -9.59 2.32 -33.23
CA ALA A 324 -10.45 2.80 -34.32
C ALA A 324 -11.53 1.78 -34.79
N GLU A 325 -11.66 0.62 -34.14
CA GLU A 325 -12.79 -0.33 -34.26
C GLU A 325 -13.69 -0.29 -33.03
#